data_AF-A0A5D4MAM0-F1
#
_entry.id   AF-A0A5D4MAM0-F1
#
_cell.length_a   1.000
_cell.length_b   1.000
_cell.length_c   1.000
_cell.angle_alpha   90.00
_cell.angle_beta   90.00
_cell.angle_gamma   90.00
#
_symmetry.space_group_name_H-M   'P 1'
#
loop_
_entity.id
_entity.type
_entity.pdbx_description
1 polymer ?
#
loop_
_entity_poly.entity_id
_entity_poly.type
_entity_poly.pdbx_seq_one_letter_code
_entity_poly.pdbx_strand_id
1 'polypeptide(L)'
;MTTNKALMEHGEFTPERIAFYRDIAFMEAVDSQNELHYLFFYKEQFLTCKKALKLKRSSFIEQAFKDGIVFLCPHPLADQLIEQNSPLKIMSFNDLHKKLQASRTIQETAYIFRALDSFLAPEKLFRLIRNHYYQYRRNGQFLHAYKILRILAEAAPQHSWVRQTSAELHFQPYEKTYKQHPLKLLEKDPLYAASQLWRNRHEQENNEALQQHLLQQKQRLTITALMVESVLQNPCHDTLQPLTLWIRTHFDKQDEKDLLFALSKEIPENREILQLLLHELIESGEYEKALKLLSDAPASAGEMDVNMLSRLFEGVNWQQTTIPIEKLNTMIISVLQGHPSKLEKIMKSCVQSLLEGHDLPFVAEWISPLQTQNISLPVAEKIKKMNALLDDPEQQSQLGEYYYQFNILDRAIDCFSWDMELRPNDPAPVKWLSRLYQEKGMANEAKAYQQVLMEMQKRA
;
A
#
# COMPACT_ATOMS: atom_id res chain seq x y z
N MET A 1 -4.12 -6.17 4.25
CA MET A 1 -3.61 -6.68 2.97
C MET A 1 -3.45 -8.17 3.11
N THR A 2 -4.44 -8.90 2.61
CA THR A 2 -4.39 -10.36 2.46
C THR A 2 -3.30 -10.64 1.44
N THR A 3 -2.31 -11.45 1.76
CA THR A 3 -1.32 -11.92 0.75
C THR A 3 -2.09 -12.66 -0.33
N ASN A 4 -2.26 -12.02 -1.49
CA ASN A 4 -2.89 -12.65 -2.65
C ASN A 4 -1.97 -13.77 -3.13
N LYS A 5 -2.41 -15.00 -2.93
CA LYS A 5 -1.73 -16.18 -3.43
C LYS A 5 -2.11 -16.35 -4.89
N ALA A 6 -1.12 -16.55 -5.75
CA ALA A 6 -1.39 -16.92 -7.13
C ALA A 6 -1.86 -18.39 -7.16
N LEU A 7 -3.16 -18.58 -7.41
CA LEU A 7 -3.75 -19.89 -7.57
C LEU A 7 -3.43 -20.45 -8.96
N MET A 8 -2.68 -21.56 -9.00
CA MET A 8 -2.42 -22.31 -10.22
C MET A 8 -3.03 -23.71 -10.15
N GLU A 9 -3.22 -24.36 -11.30
CA GLU A 9 -3.74 -25.75 -11.42
C GLU A 9 -2.97 -26.78 -10.55
N HIS A 10 -1.77 -26.46 -10.03
CA HIS A 10 -0.89 -27.37 -9.30
C HIS A 10 -0.42 -26.85 -7.92
N GLY A 11 -0.97 -25.74 -7.41
CA GLY A 11 -0.61 -25.23 -6.09
C GLY A 11 -0.79 -23.71 -5.93
N GLU A 12 -0.62 -23.26 -4.68
CA GLU A 12 -0.58 -21.84 -4.33
C GLU A 12 0.86 -21.32 -4.36
N PHE A 13 1.06 -20.18 -5.01
CA PHE A 13 2.34 -19.48 -5.03
C PHE A 13 2.22 -18.15 -4.30
N THR A 14 3.24 -17.80 -3.54
CA THR A 14 3.36 -16.51 -2.85
C THR A 14 4.34 -15.62 -3.63
N PRO A 15 3.86 -14.54 -4.26
CA PRO A 15 4.72 -13.58 -4.95
C PRO A 15 5.70 -12.90 -3.99
N GLU A 16 6.97 -12.79 -4.39
CA GLU A 16 8.00 -12.05 -3.65
C GLU A 16 8.28 -10.68 -4.28
N ARG A 17 8.32 -10.61 -5.61
CA ARG A 17 8.49 -9.37 -6.36
C ARG A 17 8.04 -9.51 -7.81
N ILE A 18 7.71 -8.39 -8.42
CA ILE A 18 7.34 -8.27 -9.83
C ILE A 18 8.26 -7.29 -10.55
N ALA A 19 8.62 -7.59 -11.79
CA ALA A 19 9.37 -6.71 -12.68
C ALA A 19 8.58 -6.47 -13.98
N PHE A 20 8.28 -5.21 -14.27
CA PHE A 20 7.79 -4.78 -15.59
C PHE A 20 8.98 -4.36 -16.45
N TYR A 21 9.16 -5.03 -17.59
CA TYR A 21 10.29 -4.80 -18.48
C TYR A 21 9.85 -4.85 -19.94
N ARG A 22 9.57 -3.66 -20.51
CA ARG A 22 9.05 -3.52 -21.88
C ARG A 22 7.71 -4.25 -22.01
N ASP A 23 7.56 -5.10 -23.02
CA ASP A 23 6.35 -5.91 -23.24
C ASP A 23 6.24 -7.15 -22.33
N ILE A 24 7.23 -7.41 -21.46
CA ILE A 24 7.28 -8.62 -20.62
C ILE A 24 7.24 -8.22 -19.15
N ALA A 25 6.45 -8.94 -18.37
CA ALA A 25 6.55 -8.90 -16.93
C ALA A 25 6.98 -10.27 -16.38
N PHE A 26 7.81 -10.23 -15.33
CA PHE A 26 8.21 -11.41 -14.58
C PHE A 26 7.74 -11.26 -13.14
N MET A 27 7.22 -12.33 -12.59
CA MET A 27 6.94 -12.41 -11.15
C MET A 27 7.76 -13.55 -10.56
N GLU A 28 8.56 -13.20 -9.56
CA GLU A 28 9.27 -14.15 -8.72
C GLU A 28 8.34 -14.56 -7.58
N ALA A 29 8.14 -15.86 -7.41
CA ALA A 29 7.24 -16.40 -6.41
C ALA A 29 7.77 -17.72 -5.83
N VAL A 30 7.41 -18.00 -4.59
CA VAL A 30 7.72 -19.25 -3.90
C VAL A 30 6.48 -20.12 -3.76
N ASP A 31 6.65 -21.43 -3.87
CA ASP A 31 5.57 -22.39 -3.59
C ASP A 31 5.55 -22.81 -2.11
N SER A 32 4.61 -23.69 -1.75
CA SER A 32 4.50 -24.27 -0.40
C SER A 32 5.75 -25.01 0.11
N GLN A 33 6.66 -25.40 -0.78
CA GLN A 33 7.92 -26.08 -0.46
C GLN A 33 9.10 -25.09 -0.42
N ASN A 34 8.83 -23.78 -0.50
CA ASN A 34 9.80 -22.72 -0.58
C ASN A 34 10.72 -22.85 -1.82
N GLU A 35 10.21 -23.45 -2.90
CA GLU A 35 10.93 -23.53 -4.16
C GLU A 35 10.64 -22.29 -5.00
N LEU A 36 11.67 -21.80 -5.69
CA LEU A 36 11.60 -20.57 -6.48
C LEU A 36 11.01 -20.82 -7.87
N HIS A 37 10.05 -19.99 -8.26
CA HIS A 37 9.40 -20.03 -9.57
C HIS A 37 9.34 -18.64 -10.19
N TYR A 38 9.44 -18.60 -11.52
CA TYR A 38 9.22 -17.41 -12.32
C TYR A 38 7.97 -17.58 -13.19
N LEU A 39 7.03 -16.66 -13.01
CA LEU A 39 5.85 -16.52 -13.84
C LEU A 39 6.15 -15.54 -14.97
N PHE A 40 5.71 -15.88 -16.17
CA PHE A 40 5.98 -15.14 -17.40
C PHE A 40 4.70 -14.51 -17.93
N PHE A 41 4.75 -13.21 -18.19
CA PHE A 41 3.65 -12.48 -18.80
C PHE A 41 4.16 -11.74 -20.02
N TYR A 42 3.41 -11.79 -21.12
CA TYR A 42 3.68 -10.99 -22.31
C TYR A 42 2.46 -10.14 -22.62
N LYS A 43 2.65 -8.82 -22.67
CA LYS A 43 1.57 -7.83 -22.77
C LYS A 43 0.49 -8.07 -21.72
N GLU A 44 0.93 -8.26 -20.47
CA GLU A 44 0.08 -8.50 -19.29
C GLU A 44 -0.74 -9.81 -19.35
N GLN A 45 -0.47 -10.68 -20.31
CA GLN A 45 -1.11 -12.00 -20.43
C GLN A 45 -0.17 -13.12 -19.99
N PHE A 46 -0.65 -13.99 -19.11
CA PHE A 46 0.11 -15.12 -18.59
C PHE A 46 0.46 -16.12 -19.70
N LEU A 47 1.73 -16.50 -19.72
CA LEU A 47 2.29 -17.45 -20.68
C LEU A 47 2.57 -18.81 -20.05
N THR A 48 3.38 -18.83 -19.00
CA THR A 48 3.85 -20.07 -18.35
C THR A 48 4.51 -19.75 -17.01
N CYS A 49 4.80 -20.81 -16.24
CA CYS A 49 5.57 -20.76 -15.01
C CYS A 49 6.76 -21.74 -15.12
N LYS A 50 7.92 -21.36 -14.59
CA LYS A 50 9.11 -22.21 -14.53
C LYS A 50 9.79 -22.16 -13.17
N LYS A 51 9.99 -23.34 -12.60
CA LYS A 51 10.85 -23.57 -11.43
C LYS A 51 12.31 -23.25 -11.77
N ALA A 52 12.98 -22.50 -10.91
CA ALA A 52 14.39 -22.17 -11.02
C ALA A 52 15.14 -22.55 -9.74
N LEU A 53 16.35 -23.11 -9.87
CA LEU A 53 17.24 -23.32 -8.73
C LEU A 53 18.08 -22.07 -8.43
N LYS A 54 18.49 -21.36 -9.49
CA LYS A 54 19.16 -20.07 -9.42
C LYS A 54 18.90 -19.28 -10.69
N LEU A 55 18.91 -17.97 -10.58
CA LEU A 55 18.91 -17.08 -11.72
C LEU A 55 20.25 -17.18 -12.46
N LYS A 56 20.19 -17.33 -13.80
CA LYS A 56 21.39 -17.34 -14.64
C LYS A 56 21.88 -15.89 -14.83
N ARG A 57 23.18 -15.67 -14.60
CA ARG A 57 23.82 -14.37 -14.85
C ARG A 57 23.69 -14.00 -16.33
N SER A 58 23.47 -12.71 -16.56
CA SER A 58 23.21 -12.06 -17.83
C SER A 58 22.00 -12.61 -18.59
N SER A 59 21.10 -13.32 -17.91
CA SER A 59 19.83 -13.75 -18.51
C SER A 59 18.88 -12.57 -18.71
N PHE A 60 17.91 -12.76 -19.58
CA PHE A 60 16.86 -11.77 -19.81
C PHE A 60 16.07 -11.45 -18.54
N ILE A 61 15.84 -12.43 -17.68
CA ILE A 61 15.14 -12.25 -16.41
C ILE A 61 15.99 -11.41 -15.45
N GLU A 62 17.29 -11.67 -15.36
CA GLU A 62 18.21 -10.81 -14.58
C GLU A 62 18.20 -9.37 -15.08
N GLN A 63 18.24 -9.17 -16.40
CA GLN A 63 18.13 -7.85 -17.01
C GLN A 63 16.80 -7.17 -16.65
N ALA A 64 15.70 -7.91 -16.62
CA ALA A 64 14.40 -7.34 -16.27
C ALA A 64 14.33 -6.89 -14.80
N PHE A 65 14.90 -7.66 -13.86
CA PHE A 65 14.97 -7.25 -12.45
C PHE A 65 16.02 -6.16 -12.18
N LYS A 66 16.96 -5.95 -13.10
CA LYS A 66 18.00 -4.93 -12.97
C LYS A 66 17.62 -3.60 -13.63
N ASP A 67 17.09 -3.67 -14.85
CA ASP A 67 16.85 -2.52 -15.73
C ASP A 67 15.34 -2.25 -15.96
N GLY A 68 14.47 -3.06 -15.37
CA GLY A 68 13.02 -2.87 -15.36
C GLY A 68 12.52 -2.14 -14.12
N ILE A 69 11.20 -1.99 -14.04
CA ILE A 69 10.51 -1.36 -12.91
C ILE A 69 10.08 -2.48 -11.97
N VAL A 70 10.66 -2.48 -10.77
CA VAL A 70 10.52 -3.59 -9.82
C VAL A 70 9.76 -3.14 -8.59
N PHE A 71 8.76 -3.95 -8.19
CA PHE A 71 8.03 -3.78 -6.94
C PHE A 71 8.18 -5.02 -6.07
N LEU A 72 8.39 -4.83 -4.77
CA LEU A 72 8.35 -5.89 -3.78
C LEU A 72 6.89 -6.23 -3.46
N CYS A 73 6.59 -7.52 -3.27
CA CYS A 73 5.25 -7.97 -2.95
C CYS A 73 5.01 -8.03 -1.42
N PRO A 74 3.78 -7.80 -0.94
CA PRO A 74 2.54 -7.56 -1.71
C PRO A 74 2.52 -6.19 -2.39
N HIS A 75 2.02 -6.14 -3.62
CA HIS A 75 1.90 -4.89 -4.40
C HIS A 75 0.65 -4.91 -5.29
N PRO A 76 -0.15 -3.82 -5.36
CA PRO A 76 -1.43 -3.82 -6.07
C PRO A 76 -1.30 -4.18 -7.57
N LEU A 77 -0.23 -3.73 -8.23
CA LEU A 77 0.03 -4.08 -9.63
C LEU A 77 0.33 -5.58 -9.83
N ALA A 78 0.93 -6.25 -8.83
CA ALA A 78 1.16 -7.69 -8.88
C ALA A 78 -0.17 -8.45 -8.70
N ASP A 79 -0.98 -8.00 -7.74
CA ASP A 79 -2.30 -8.56 -7.44
C ASP A 79 -3.24 -8.47 -8.65
N GLN A 80 -3.36 -7.29 -9.25
CA GLN A 80 -4.10 -7.05 -10.49
C GLN A 80 -3.63 -7.94 -11.64
N LEU A 81 -2.30 -8.11 -11.81
CA LEU A 81 -1.77 -8.94 -12.90
C LEU A 81 -2.16 -10.42 -12.71
N ILE A 82 -2.15 -10.92 -11.48
CA ILE A 82 -2.57 -12.29 -11.14
C ILE A 82 -4.07 -12.44 -11.37
N GLU A 83 -4.89 -11.53 -10.83
CA GLU A 83 -6.35 -11.59 -10.88
C GLU A 83 -6.86 -11.60 -12.32
N GLN A 84 -6.32 -10.74 -13.19
CA GLN A 84 -6.68 -10.68 -14.62
C GLN A 84 -6.37 -11.97 -15.39
N ASN A 85 -5.47 -12.80 -14.86
CA ASN A 85 -5.01 -14.03 -15.50
C ASN A 85 -5.46 -15.30 -14.77
N SER A 86 -6.26 -15.17 -13.70
CA SER A 86 -6.72 -16.30 -12.89
C SER A 86 -7.86 -17.07 -13.59
N PRO A 87 -7.85 -18.42 -13.57
CA PRO A 87 -6.80 -19.30 -13.05
C PRO A 87 -5.58 -19.39 -13.99
N LEU A 88 -4.39 -19.43 -13.39
CA LEU A 88 -3.12 -19.48 -14.13
C LEU A 88 -2.83 -20.91 -14.62
N LYS A 89 -2.94 -21.13 -15.93
CA LYS A 89 -2.70 -22.44 -16.56
C LYS A 89 -1.26 -22.61 -17.03
N ILE A 90 -0.50 -23.48 -16.36
CA ILE A 90 0.90 -23.76 -16.69
C ILE A 90 0.97 -24.58 -17.98
N MET A 91 1.63 -24.03 -19.00
CA MET A 91 1.86 -24.71 -20.29
C MET A 91 3.27 -25.28 -20.39
N SER A 92 3.38 -26.47 -21.00
CA SER A 92 4.67 -27.02 -21.42
C SER A 92 5.30 -26.13 -22.50
N PHE A 93 6.61 -26.26 -22.73
CA PHE A 93 7.28 -25.48 -23.79
C PHE A 93 6.70 -25.76 -25.18
N ASN A 94 6.33 -27.02 -25.46
CA ASN A 94 5.78 -27.40 -26.76
C ASN A 94 4.38 -26.83 -26.96
N ASP A 95 3.55 -26.81 -25.91
CA ASP A 95 2.21 -26.24 -25.97
C ASP A 95 2.25 -24.72 -26.06
N LEU A 96 3.16 -24.08 -25.31
CA LEU A 96 3.43 -22.66 -25.43
C LEU A 96 3.88 -22.30 -26.85
N HIS A 97 4.81 -23.06 -27.45
CA HIS A 97 5.25 -22.83 -28.82
C HIS A 97 4.09 -22.91 -29.82
N LYS A 98 3.24 -23.93 -29.73
CA LYS A 98 2.04 -24.06 -30.59
C LYS A 98 1.08 -22.89 -30.40
N LYS A 99 0.82 -22.49 -29.15
CA LYS A 99 -0.05 -21.35 -28.82
C LYS A 99 0.49 -20.05 -29.42
N LEU A 100 1.78 -19.77 -29.25
CA LEU A 100 2.42 -18.56 -29.78
C LEU A 100 2.39 -18.53 -31.31
N GLN A 101 2.64 -19.66 -31.98
CA GLN A 101 2.54 -19.73 -33.44
C GLN A 101 1.12 -19.43 -33.96
N ALA A 102 0.08 -19.77 -33.19
CA ALA A 102 -1.30 -19.55 -33.59
C ALA A 102 -1.80 -18.12 -33.30
N SER A 103 -1.29 -17.45 -32.26
CA SER A 103 -1.84 -16.18 -31.77
C SER A 103 -0.91 -14.96 -31.90
N ARG A 104 0.36 -15.16 -32.24
CA ARG A 104 1.37 -14.08 -32.28
C ARG A 104 2.13 -14.08 -33.59
N THR A 105 2.75 -12.94 -33.88
CA THR A 105 3.69 -12.86 -35.00
C THR A 105 4.94 -13.68 -34.72
N ILE A 106 5.65 -14.05 -35.80
CA ILE A 106 6.93 -14.76 -35.69
C ILE A 106 7.97 -13.92 -34.93
N GLN A 107 7.93 -12.58 -35.08
CA GLN A 107 8.80 -11.67 -34.36
C GLN A 107 8.53 -11.68 -32.85
N GLU A 108 7.26 -11.56 -32.44
CA GLU A 108 6.88 -11.64 -31.03
C GLU A 108 7.22 -13.01 -30.44
N THR A 109 7.01 -14.10 -31.19
CA THR A 109 7.38 -15.46 -30.77
C THR A 109 8.90 -15.56 -30.52
N ALA A 110 9.72 -15.04 -31.44
CA ALA A 110 11.16 -14.98 -31.26
C ALA A 110 11.58 -14.15 -30.04
N TYR A 111 10.91 -13.03 -29.79
CA TYR A 111 11.17 -12.17 -28.64
C TYR A 111 10.81 -12.85 -27.31
N ILE A 112 9.66 -13.53 -27.24
CA ILE A 112 9.25 -14.30 -26.07
C ILE A 112 10.22 -15.46 -25.81
N PHE A 113 10.68 -16.15 -26.86
CA PHE A 113 11.66 -17.21 -26.70
C PHE A 113 12.98 -16.72 -26.11
N ARG A 114 13.43 -15.52 -26.49
CA ARG A 114 14.62 -14.91 -25.88
C ARG A 114 14.49 -14.80 -24.35
N ALA A 115 13.31 -14.51 -23.84
CA ALA A 115 13.07 -14.42 -22.39
C ALA A 115 13.20 -15.76 -21.65
N LEU A 116 13.23 -16.90 -22.35
CA LEU A 116 13.37 -18.24 -21.79
C LEU A 116 14.83 -18.74 -21.74
N ASP A 117 15.82 -17.85 -21.90
CA ASP A 117 17.26 -18.15 -21.94
C ASP A 117 17.86 -18.73 -20.64
N SER A 118 17.15 -18.59 -19.52
CA SER A 118 17.45 -19.24 -18.25
C SER A 118 17.02 -20.71 -18.19
N PHE A 119 16.07 -21.11 -19.04
CA PHE A 119 15.42 -22.43 -18.97
C PHE A 119 15.68 -23.30 -20.20
N LEU A 120 16.27 -22.73 -21.25
CA LEU A 120 16.61 -23.40 -22.49
C LEU A 120 18.12 -23.33 -22.73
N ALA A 121 18.69 -24.39 -23.30
CA ALA A 121 20.07 -24.39 -23.74
C ALA A 121 20.31 -23.28 -24.78
N PRO A 122 21.39 -22.48 -24.66
CA PRO A 122 21.66 -21.36 -25.57
C PRO A 122 21.63 -21.74 -27.06
N GLU A 123 22.18 -22.90 -27.42
CA GLU A 123 22.25 -23.40 -28.78
C GLU A 123 20.86 -23.77 -29.31
N LYS A 124 20.02 -24.36 -28.44
CA LYS A 124 18.63 -24.70 -28.78
C LYS A 124 17.84 -23.43 -29.04
N LEU A 125 17.94 -22.46 -28.14
CA LEU A 125 17.25 -21.19 -28.25
C LEU A 125 17.68 -20.41 -29.51
N PHE A 126 19.00 -20.32 -29.74
CA PHE A 126 19.55 -19.67 -30.92
C PHE A 126 19.06 -20.33 -32.22
N ARG A 127 19.06 -21.67 -32.31
CA ARG A 127 18.54 -22.39 -33.47
C ARG A 127 17.06 -22.13 -33.70
N LEU A 128 16.24 -22.12 -32.65
CA LEU A 128 14.81 -21.85 -32.75
C LEU A 128 14.54 -20.46 -33.35
N ILE A 129 15.17 -19.42 -32.80
CA ILE A 129 15.00 -18.05 -33.30
C ILE A 129 15.59 -17.90 -34.71
N ARG A 130 16.74 -18.55 -34.99
CA ARG A 130 17.36 -18.53 -36.33
C ARG A 130 16.48 -19.19 -37.40
N ASN A 131 15.70 -20.21 -37.05
CA ASN A 131 14.77 -20.82 -38.00
C ASN A 131 13.70 -19.82 -38.47
N HIS A 132 13.21 -18.96 -37.57
CA HIS A 132 12.31 -17.87 -37.90
C HIS A 132 12.93 -16.84 -38.85
N TYR A 133 14.22 -16.52 -38.66
CA TYR A 133 14.98 -15.70 -39.61
C TYR A 133 14.98 -16.31 -41.02
N TYR A 134 15.30 -17.60 -41.13
CA TYR A 134 15.36 -18.28 -42.43
C TYR A 134 13.99 -18.43 -43.09
N GLN A 135 12.92 -18.58 -42.31
CA GLN A 135 11.56 -18.59 -42.83
C GLN A 135 11.24 -17.27 -43.55
N TYR A 136 11.51 -16.12 -42.93
CA TYR A 136 11.32 -14.82 -43.58
C TYR A 136 12.25 -14.60 -44.77
N ARG A 137 13.53 -14.99 -44.65
CA ARG A 137 14.52 -14.84 -45.73
C ARG A 137 14.11 -15.62 -46.98
N ARG A 138 13.68 -16.88 -46.83
CA ARG A 138 13.25 -17.73 -47.95
C ARG A 138 12.01 -17.19 -48.65
N ASN A 139 11.14 -16.51 -47.91
CA ASN A 139 9.93 -15.89 -48.45
C ASN A 139 10.17 -14.48 -49.03
N GLY A 140 11.43 -14.02 -49.13
CA GLY A 140 11.78 -12.69 -49.65
C GLY A 140 11.42 -11.53 -48.72
N GLN A 141 11.01 -11.80 -47.48
CA GLN A 141 10.59 -10.79 -46.50
C GLN A 141 11.80 -10.26 -45.72
N PHE A 142 12.73 -9.58 -46.43
CA PHE A 142 14.04 -9.17 -45.89
C PHE A 142 13.96 -8.25 -44.67
N LEU A 143 13.01 -7.31 -44.63
CA LEU A 143 12.81 -6.46 -43.44
C LEU A 143 12.42 -7.31 -42.23
N HIS A 144 11.50 -8.28 -42.39
CA HIS A 144 11.09 -9.16 -41.30
C HIS A 144 12.22 -10.09 -40.86
N ALA A 145 13.03 -10.60 -41.79
CA ALA A 145 14.24 -11.32 -41.46
C ALA A 145 15.22 -10.44 -40.65
N TYR A 146 15.38 -9.17 -41.05
CA TYR A 146 16.20 -8.20 -40.33
C TYR A 146 15.73 -7.98 -38.88
N LYS A 147 14.41 -7.88 -38.66
CA LYS A 147 13.83 -7.79 -37.30
C LYS A 147 14.22 -8.96 -36.41
N ILE A 148 14.16 -10.20 -36.94
CA ILE A 148 14.62 -11.39 -36.19
C ILE A 148 16.12 -11.35 -35.94
N LEU A 149 16.92 -10.88 -36.91
CA LEU A 149 18.35 -10.71 -36.75
C LEU A 149 18.69 -9.72 -35.63
N ARG A 150 17.91 -8.63 -35.45
CA ARG A 150 18.07 -7.70 -34.32
C ARG A 150 17.82 -8.36 -32.97
N ILE A 151 16.80 -9.22 -32.85
CA ILE A 151 16.54 -10.01 -31.63
C ILE A 151 17.74 -10.92 -31.32
N LEU A 152 18.28 -11.61 -32.33
CA LEU A 152 19.47 -12.45 -32.19
C LEU A 152 20.73 -11.64 -31.83
N ALA A 153 20.87 -10.43 -32.39
CA ALA A 153 21.99 -9.54 -32.10
C ALA A 153 21.99 -9.02 -30.66
N GLU A 154 20.80 -8.77 -30.08
CA GLU A 154 20.70 -8.43 -28.66
C GLU A 154 20.95 -9.64 -27.75
N ALA A 155 20.52 -10.85 -28.15
CA ALA A 155 20.68 -12.05 -27.34
C ALA A 155 22.09 -12.66 -27.39
N ALA A 156 22.75 -12.60 -28.54
CA ALA A 156 24.05 -13.25 -28.78
C ALA A 156 24.96 -12.39 -29.69
N PRO A 157 25.34 -11.18 -29.28
CA PRO A 157 26.09 -10.22 -30.12
C PRO A 157 27.48 -10.72 -30.57
N GLN A 158 28.06 -11.65 -29.81
CA GLN A 158 29.38 -12.22 -30.07
C GLN A 158 29.33 -13.45 -31.00
N HIS A 159 28.13 -13.95 -31.32
CA HIS A 159 27.99 -15.16 -32.14
C HIS A 159 28.42 -14.90 -33.59
N SER A 160 29.29 -15.75 -34.13
CA SER A 160 29.88 -15.60 -35.47
C SER A 160 28.84 -15.40 -36.58
N TRP A 161 27.80 -16.25 -36.59
CA TRP A 161 26.68 -16.14 -37.53
C TRP A 161 26.00 -14.78 -37.48
N VAL A 162 25.74 -14.23 -36.29
CA VAL A 162 25.08 -12.92 -36.16
C VAL A 162 25.96 -11.83 -36.76
N ARG A 163 27.25 -11.81 -36.43
CA ARG A 163 28.21 -10.81 -36.95
C ARG A 163 28.31 -10.84 -38.47
N GLN A 164 28.43 -12.04 -39.04
CA GLN A 164 28.52 -12.22 -40.48
C GLN A 164 27.23 -11.81 -41.18
N THR A 165 26.09 -12.27 -40.67
CA THR A 165 24.77 -12.00 -41.27
C THR A 165 24.37 -10.54 -41.13
N SER A 166 24.69 -9.86 -40.02
CA SER A 166 24.46 -8.41 -39.87
C SER A 166 25.32 -7.56 -40.81
N ALA A 167 26.45 -8.07 -41.29
CA ALA A 167 27.32 -7.37 -42.24
C ALA A 167 26.93 -7.59 -43.71
N GLU A 168 25.90 -8.39 -44.00
CA GLU A 168 25.44 -8.64 -45.38
C GLU A 168 24.94 -7.33 -46.03
N LEU A 169 25.42 -7.04 -47.26
CA LEU A 169 25.19 -5.75 -47.94
C LEU A 169 23.71 -5.37 -48.08
N HIS A 170 22.83 -6.35 -48.29
CA HIS A 170 21.39 -6.11 -48.46
C HIS A 170 20.69 -5.63 -47.18
N PHE A 171 21.34 -5.70 -46.01
CA PHE A 171 20.81 -5.16 -44.77
C PHE A 171 21.30 -3.74 -44.45
N GLN A 172 22.27 -3.19 -45.19
CA GLN A 172 22.74 -1.81 -45.00
C GLN A 172 21.63 -0.75 -45.06
N PRO A 173 20.62 -0.83 -45.97
CA PRO A 173 19.52 0.13 -45.99
C PRO A 173 18.67 0.11 -44.71
N TYR A 174 18.44 -1.08 -44.14
CA TYR A 174 17.71 -1.21 -42.89
C TYR A 174 18.56 -0.73 -41.71
N GLU A 175 19.85 -1.06 -41.66
CA GLU A 175 20.75 -0.56 -40.61
C GLU A 175 20.79 0.98 -40.57
N LYS A 176 20.80 1.65 -41.72
CA LYS A 176 20.69 3.12 -41.79
C LYS A 176 19.39 3.62 -41.17
N THR A 177 18.28 2.90 -41.36
CA THR A 177 16.98 3.24 -40.77
C THR A 177 16.98 3.00 -39.25
N TYR A 178 17.58 1.90 -38.79
CA TYR A 178 17.62 1.53 -37.37
C TYR A 178 18.59 2.37 -36.53
N LYS A 179 19.48 3.13 -37.17
CA LYS A 179 20.32 4.16 -36.55
C LYS A 179 19.61 5.51 -36.37
N GLN A 180 18.42 5.68 -36.94
CA GLN A 180 17.62 6.89 -36.73
C GLN A 180 16.95 6.89 -35.35
N HIS A 181 16.38 8.03 -34.97
CA HIS A 181 15.65 8.17 -33.71
C HIS A 181 14.55 7.10 -33.57
N PRO A 182 14.40 6.43 -32.41
CA PRO A 182 13.48 5.30 -32.22
C PRO A 182 12.02 5.61 -32.57
N LEU A 183 11.57 6.86 -32.41
CA LEU A 183 10.21 7.29 -32.75
C LEU A 183 9.86 7.02 -34.23
N LYS A 184 10.82 7.20 -35.14
CA LYS A 184 10.63 6.91 -36.58
C LYS A 184 10.49 5.41 -36.87
N LEU A 185 10.85 4.57 -35.91
CA LEU A 185 10.77 3.11 -36.03
C LEU A 185 9.48 2.54 -35.44
N LEU A 186 8.68 3.30 -34.67
CA LEU A 186 7.46 2.78 -34.06
C LEU A 186 6.48 2.17 -35.07
N GLU A 187 6.34 2.78 -36.25
CA GLU A 187 5.49 2.25 -37.32
C GLU A 187 6.10 1.03 -38.03
N LYS A 188 7.43 0.96 -38.14
CA LYS A 188 8.13 -0.05 -38.94
C LYS A 188 8.49 -1.29 -38.14
N ASP A 189 8.98 -1.10 -36.92
CA ASP A 189 9.36 -2.13 -35.98
C ASP A 189 9.06 -1.66 -34.54
N PRO A 190 7.80 -1.75 -34.10
CA PRO A 190 7.37 -1.27 -32.78
C PRO A 190 8.14 -1.94 -31.64
N LEU A 191 8.44 -3.25 -31.76
CA LEU A 191 9.09 -4.02 -30.72
C LEU A 191 10.55 -3.55 -30.51
N TYR A 192 11.29 -3.31 -31.60
CA TYR A 192 12.64 -2.76 -31.49
C TYR A 192 12.62 -1.30 -31.02
N ALA A 193 11.70 -0.48 -31.54
CA ALA A 193 11.55 0.91 -31.14
C ALA A 193 11.28 1.05 -29.64
N ALA A 194 10.29 0.30 -29.11
CA ALA A 194 9.97 0.28 -27.69
C ALA A 194 11.16 -0.18 -26.83
N SER A 195 11.92 -1.17 -27.29
CA SER A 195 13.16 -1.61 -26.63
C SER A 195 14.20 -0.49 -26.50
N GLN A 196 14.36 0.34 -27.54
CA GLN A 196 15.28 1.49 -27.50
C GLN A 196 14.75 2.62 -26.62
N LEU A 197 13.47 2.98 -26.76
CA LEU A 197 12.84 4.00 -25.93
C LEU A 197 12.93 3.64 -24.43
N TRP A 198 12.76 2.35 -24.09
CA TRP A 198 12.84 1.87 -22.70
C TRP A 198 14.20 2.15 -22.03
N ARG A 199 15.29 2.11 -22.80
CA ARG A 199 16.65 2.36 -22.28
C ARG A 199 16.81 3.80 -21.78
N ASN A 200 16.11 4.73 -22.42
CA ASN A 200 16.14 6.16 -22.11
C ASN A 200 14.76 6.64 -21.65
N ARG A 201 13.99 5.77 -20.95
CA ARG A 201 12.59 6.03 -20.55
C ARG A 201 12.39 7.18 -19.57
N HIS A 202 13.47 7.68 -18.97
CA HIS A 202 13.43 8.83 -18.07
C HIS A 202 13.45 10.17 -18.84
N GLU A 203 13.76 10.16 -20.14
CA GLU A 203 13.59 11.32 -21.00
C GLU A 203 12.10 11.49 -21.34
N GLN A 204 11.59 12.72 -21.21
CA GLN A 204 10.16 13.03 -21.38
C GLN A 204 9.58 12.53 -22.72
N GLU A 205 10.25 12.84 -23.84
CA GLU A 205 9.78 12.45 -25.18
C GLU A 205 9.69 10.91 -25.33
N ASN A 206 10.67 10.18 -24.78
CA ASN A 206 10.66 8.71 -24.83
C ASN A 206 9.60 8.12 -23.92
N ASN A 207 9.40 8.71 -22.74
CA ASN A 207 8.39 8.28 -21.77
C ASN A 207 6.97 8.43 -22.35
N GLU A 208 6.66 9.60 -22.91
CA GLU A 208 5.37 9.89 -23.54
C GLU A 208 5.09 8.93 -24.71
N ALA A 209 6.09 8.73 -25.58
CA ALA A 209 5.96 7.80 -26.70
C ALA A 209 5.77 6.34 -26.26
N LEU A 210 6.45 5.91 -25.18
CA LEU A 210 6.25 4.59 -24.59
C LEU A 210 4.84 4.43 -24.02
N GLN A 211 4.35 5.41 -23.26
CA GLN A 211 3.00 5.37 -22.70
C GLN A 211 1.94 5.28 -23.80
N GLN A 212 2.05 6.10 -24.85
CA GLN A 212 1.15 6.04 -26.01
C GLN A 212 1.19 4.68 -26.72
N HIS A 213 2.39 4.13 -26.89
CA HIS A 213 2.58 2.82 -27.51
C HIS A 213 1.94 1.70 -26.67
N LEU A 214 2.18 1.68 -25.36
CA LEU A 214 1.61 0.69 -24.44
C LEU A 214 0.09 0.83 -24.32
N LEU A 215 -0.44 2.05 -24.43
CA LEU A 215 -1.87 2.32 -24.41
C LEU A 215 -2.57 1.65 -25.61
N GLN A 216 -1.98 1.75 -26.80
CA GLN A 216 -2.47 1.05 -28.00
C GLN A 216 -2.46 -0.48 -27.83
N GLN A 217 -1.55 -1.00 -27.01
CA GLN A 217 -1.44 -2.42 -26.68
C GLN A 217 -2.29 -2.86 -25.48
N LYS A 218 -3.03 -1.93 -24.86
CA LYS A 218 -3.85 -2.17 -23.64
C LYS A 218 -3.04 -2.68 -22.45
N GLN A 219 -1.78 -2.26 -22.33
CA GLN A 219 -0.89 -2.63 -21.22
C GLN A 219 -0.98 -1.64 -20.06
N ARG A 220 -2.13 -1.62 -19.39
CA ARG A 220 -2.43 -0.62 -18.36
C ARG A 220 -1.51 -0.72 -17.13
N LEU A 221 -1.11 -1.93 -16.73
CA LEU A 221 -0.27 -2.12 -15.55
C LEU A 221 1.16 -1.63 -15.81
N THR A 222 1.66 -1.86 -17.02
CA THR A 222 2.99 -1.41 -17.47
C THR A 222 3.04 0.12 -17.58
N ILE A 223 1.98 0.75 -18.08
CA ILE A 223 1.84 2.22 -18.09
C ILE A 223 1.85 2.75 -16.66
N THR A 224 1.06 2.14 -15.77
CA THR A 224 0.97 2.55 -14.36
C THR A 224 2.34 2.43 -13.68
N ALA A 225 3.09 1.35 -13.94
CA ALA A 225 4.45 1.18 -13.44
C ALA A 225 5.40 2.30 -13.93
N LEU A 226 5.34 2.68 -15.21
CA LEU A 226 6.12 3.80 -15.77
C LEU A 226 5.78 5.13 -15.11
N MET A 227 4.49 5.41 -14.91
CA MET A 227 4.05 6.65 -14.27
C MET A 227 4.44 6.70 -12.79
N VAL A 228 4.36 5.57 -12.08
CA VAL A 228 4.86 5.45 -10.70
C VAL A 228 6.37 5.71 -10.65
N GLU A 229 7.16 5.10 -11.55
CA GLU A 229 8.60 5.36 -11.62
C GLU A 229 8.91 6.84 -11.84
N SER A 230 8.20 7.51 -12.76
CA SER A 230 8.34 8.95 -12.99
C SER A 230 8.03 9.79 -11.76
N VAL A 231 6.99 9.44 -10.99
CA VAL A 231 6.65 10.12 -9.73
C VAL A 231 7.73 9.89 -8.66
N LEU A 232 8.24 8.66 -8.53
CA LEU A 232 9.28 8.37 -7.54
C LEU A 232 10.60 9.10 -7.84
N GLN A 233 10.89 9.37 -9.12
CA GLN A 233 12.06 10.15 -9.51
C GLN A 233 11.91 11.65 -9.28
N ASN A 234 10.69 12.18 -9.46
CA ASN A 234 10.39 13.59 -9.26
C ASN A 234 8.97 13.75 -8.68
N PRO A 235 8.80 13.65 -7.35
CA PRO A 235 7.49 13.64 -6.69
C PRO A 235 6.92 15.05 -6.58
N CYS A 236 6.49 15.63 -7.70
CA CYS A 236 5.89 16.95 -7.81
C CYS A 236 4.47 16.88 -8.40
N HIS A 237 3.75 17.99 -8.32
CA HIS A 237 2.38 18.08 -8.81
C HIS A 237 2.24 17.65 -10.29
N ASP A 238 3.18 18.07 -11.15
CA ASP A 238 3.14 17.80 -12.59
C ASP A 238 3.27 16.30 -12.94
N THR A 239 3.92 15.50 -12.08
CA THR A 239 4.03 14.04 -12.28
C THR A 239 2.89 13.29 -11.57
N LEU A 240 2.42 13.82 -10.43
CA LEU A 240 1.37 13.23 -9.61
C LEU A 240 -0.02 13.38 -10.21
N GLN A 241 -0.36 14.56 -10.72
CA GLN A 241 -1.69 14.83 -11.26
C GLN A 241 -2.05 13.89 -12.42
N PRO A 242 -1.18 13.63 -13.43
CA PRO A 242 -1.47 12.66 -14.47
C PRO A 242 -1.64 11.24 -13.93
N LEU A 243 -0.79 10.80 -12.99
CA LEU A 243 -0.87 9.46 -12.40
C LEU A 243 -2.18 9.25 -11.63
N THR A 244 -2.57 10.21 -10.79
CA THR A 244 -3.79 10.12 -9.99
C THR A 244 -5.04 10.12 -10.87
N LEU A 245 -5.07 10.93 -11.94
CA LEU A 245 -6.14 10.89 -12.94
C LEU A 245 -6.19 9.55 -13.67
N TRP A 246 -5.03 9.02 -14.05
CA TRP A 246 -4.92 7.72 -14.71
C TRP A 246 -5.46 6.59 -13.82
N ILE A 247 -5.04 6.54 -12.56
CA ILE A 247 -5.49 5.54 -11.58
C ILE A 247 -7.02 5.60 -11.45
N ARG A 248 -7.59 6.78 -11.21
CA ARG A 248 -9.05 6.98 -11.08
C ARG A 248 -9.86 6.55 -12.31
N THR A 249 -9.25 6.63 -13.48
CA THR A 249 -9.92 6.32 -14.75
C THR A 249 -9.90 4.82 -15.06
N HIS A 250 -8.84 4.12 -14.64
CA HIS A 250 -8.54 2.76 -15.12
C HIS A 250 -8.60 1.67 -14.05
N PHE A 251 -8.72 2.04 -12.77
CA PHE A 251 -8.76 1.14 -11.63
C PHE A 251 -10.04 1.38 -10.82
N ASP A 252 -10.47 0.37 -10.07
CA ASP A 252 -11.59 0.54 -9.17
C ASP A 252 -11.19 1.32 -7.90
N LYS A 253 -12.17 1.61 -7.05
CA LYS A 253 -11.95 2.40 -5.83
C LYS A 253 -11.03 1.73 -4.82
N GLN A 254 -11.05 0.39 -4.75
CA GLN A 254 -10.23 -0.35 -3.81
C GLN A 254 -8.77 -0.37 -4.32
N ASP A 255 -8.58 -0.63 -5.61
CA ASP A 255 -7.28 -0.55 -6.28
C ASP A 255 -6.66 0.85 -6.20
N GLU A 256 -7.47 1.91 -6.43
CA GLU A 256 -7.04 3.31 -6.30
C GLU A 256 -6.43 3.55 -4.92
N LYS A 257 -7.16 3.15 -3.88
CA LYS A 257 -6.72 3.29 -2.49
C LYS A 257 -5.46 2.48 -2.20
N ASP A 258 -5.38 1.24 -2.67
CA ASP A 258 -4.23 0.38 -2.43
C ASP A 258 -2.97 0.88 -3.17
N LEU A 259 -3.12 1.43 -4.38
CA LEU A 259 -2.04 2.09 -5.13
C LEU A 259 -1.58 3.39 -4.46
N LEU A 260 -2.50 4.23 -4.02
CA LEU A 260 -2.17 5.46 -3.28
C LEU A 260 -1.48 5.13 -1.95
N PHE A 261 -1.87 4.05 -1.28
CA PHE A 261 -1.24 3.57 -0.06
C PHE A 261 0.16 2.99 -0.32
N ALA A 262 0.38 2.30 -1.44
CA ALA A 262 1.72 1.87 -1.83
C ALA A 262 2.62 3.07 -2.13
N LEU A 263 2.12 4.06 -2.87
CA LEU A 263 2.84 5.30 -3.17
C LEU A 263 3.18 6.10 -1.90
N SER A 264 2.26 6.24 -0.96
CA SER A 264 2.49 7.02 0.27
C SER A 264 3.59 6.42 1.15
N LYS A 265 3.86 5.11 1.05
CA LYS A 265 5.00 4.48 1.75
C LYS A 265 6.34 4.81 1.11
N GLU A 266 6.40 4.91 -0.21
CA GLU A 266 7.64 5.23 -0.94
C GLU A 266 7.98 6.72 -0.86
N ILE A 267 6.96 7.59 -0.80
CA ILE A 267 7.11 9.06 -0.69
C ILE A 267 6.29 9.64 0.48
N PRO A 268 6.62 9.29 1.75
CA PRO A 268 5.84 9.64 2.93
C PRO A 268 5.77 11.13 3.23
N GLU A 269 6.69 11.93 2.70
CA GLU A 269 6.70 13.39 2.87
C GLU A 269 5.84 14.11 1.81
N ASN A 270 5.36 13.40 0.79
CA ASN A 270 4.56 14.01 -0.27
C ASN A 270 3.12 14.27 0.20
N ARG A 271 2.82 15.56 0.43
CA ARG A 271 1.55 16.01 0.99
C ARG A 271 0.35 15.75 0.09
N GLU A 272 0.51 15.89 -1.22
CA GLU A 272 -0.58 15.71 -2.18
C GLU A 272 -1.10 14.27 -2.14
N ILE A 273 -0.20 13.28 -2.18
CA ILE A 273 -0.57 11.87 -2.04
C ILE A 273 -1.22 11.58 -0.69
N LEU A 274 -0.66 12.10 0.41
CA LEU A 274 -1.24 11.92 1.73
C LEU A 274 -2.66 12.48 1.82
N GLN A 275 -2.89 13.69 1.29
CA GLN A 275 -4.20 14.33 1.30
C GLN A 275 -5.22 13.54 0.47
N LEU A 276 -4.81 13.05 -0.70
CA LEU A 276 -5.67 12.22 -1.55
C LEU A 276 -6.05 10.89 -0.86
N LEU A 277 -5.07 10.22 -0.25
CA LEU A 277 -5.29 8.97 0.45
C LEU A 277 -6.14 9.15 1.71
N LEU A 278 -5.92 10.22 2.47
CA LEU A 278 -6.74 10.54 3.64
C LEU A 278 -8.19 10.81 3.26
N HIS A 279 -8.41 11.56 2.18
CA HIS A 279 -9.76 11.79 1.67
C HIS A 279 -10.46 10.45 1.38
N GLU A 280 -9.82 9.55 0.63
CA GLU A 280 -10.40 8.26 0.27
C GLU A 280 -10.66 7.36 1.50
N LEU A 281 -9.76 7.35 2.48
CA LEU A 281 -9.94 6.59 3.74
C LEU A 281 -11.09 7.15 4.58
N ILE A 282 -11.24 8.47 4.66
CA ILE A 282 -12.32 9.14 5.40
C ILE A 282 -13.68 8.87 4.74
N GLU A 283 -13.77 8.95 3.40
CA GLU A 283 -15.00 8.65 2.66
C GLU A 283 -15.37 7.16 2.76
N SER A 284 -14.38 6.27 2.86
CA SER A 284 -14.59 4.83 3.09
C SER A 284 -14.93 4.48 4.55
N GLY A 285 -14.94 5.46 5.47
CA GLY A 285 -15.19 5.24 6.90
C GLY A 285 -14.02 4.56 7.65
N GLU A 286 -12.84 4.47 7.03
CA GLU A 286 -11.65 3.82 7.59
C GLU A 286 -10.82 4.78 8.46
N TYR A 287 -11.49 5.42 9.44
CA TYR A 287 -10.93 6.50 10.25
C TYR A 287 -9.65 6.09 11.02
N GLU A 288 -9.59 4.88 11.56
CA GLU A 288 -8.38 4.42 12.27
C GLU A 288 -7.18 4.32 11.32
N LYS A 289 -7.37 3.82 10.09
CA LYS A 289 -6.26 3.75 9.13
C LYS A 289 -5.79 5.14 8.70
N ALA A 290 -6.73 6.07 8.52
CA ALA A 290 -6.41 7.47 8.23
C ALA A 290 -5.65 8.14 9.39
N LEU A 291 -6.06 7.90 10.64
CA LEU A 291 -5.38 8.45 11.80
C LEU A 291 -3.99 7.85 11.98
N LYS A 292 -3.82 6.55 11.71
CA LYS A 292 -2.50 5.90 11.70
C LYS A 292 -1.57 6.51 10.66
N LEU A 293 -2.07 6.72 9.43
CA LEU A 293 -1.31 7.35 8.34
C LEU A 293 -0.79 8.74 8.75
N LEU A 294 -1.61 9.56 9.41
CA LEU A 294 -1.19 10.87 9.92
C LEU A 294 -0.16 10.77 11.05
N SER A 295 -0.32 9.78 11.92
CA SER A 295 0.59 9.54 13.05
C SER A 295 1.99 9.15 12.56
N ASP A 296 2.07 8.44 11.44
CA ASP A 296 3.33 8.02 10.81
C ASP A 296 4.00 9.18 10.04
N ALA A 297 3.27 10.24 9.68
CA ALA A 297 3.77 11.41 8.93
C ALA A 297 3.39 12.77 9.57
N PRO A 298 3.83 13.04 10.82
CA PRO A 298 3.36 14.20 11.60
C PRO A 298 3.75 15.55 11.00
N ALA A 299 4.89 15.63 10.29
CA ALA A 299 5.35 16.87 9.65
C ALA A 299 4.40 17.35 8.54
N SER A 300 3.70 16.43 7.87
CA SER A 300 2.76 16.73 6.80
C SER A 300 1.39 17.17 7.33
N ALA A 301 1.04 16.81 8.56
CA ALA A 301 -0.28 17.06 9.14
C ALA A 301 -0.58 18.54 9.38
N GLY A 302 0.43 19.36 9.69
CA GLY A 302 0.25 20.77 10.04
C GLY A 302 -0.25 21.68 8.91
N GLU A 303 -0.15 21.23 7.66
CA GLU A 303 -0.58 21.99 6.48
C GLU A 303 -1.76 21.34 5.73
N MET A 304 -2.38 20.31 6.31
CA MET A 304 -3.55 19.67 5.72
C MET A 304 -4.84 20.46 5.97
N ASP A 305 -5.86 20.19 5.15
CA ASP A 305 -7.18 20.82 5.29
C ASP A 305 -7.79 20.50 6.67
N VAL A 306 -7.98 21.56 7.46
CA VAL A 306 -8.56 21.51 8.81
C VAL A 306 -9.94 20.85 8.81
N ASN A 307 -10.75 21.03 7.77
CA ASN A 307 -12.07 20.40 7.69
C ASN A 307 -11.96 18.88 7.52
N MET A 308 -10.99 18.43 6.74
CA MET A 308 -10.72 17.00 6.55
C MET A 308 -10.24 16.37 7.86
N LEU A 309 -9.27 16.99 8.53
CA LEU A 309 -8.77 16.52 9.83
C LEU A 309 -9.85 16.54 10.91
N SER A 310 -10.72 17.56 10.92
CA SER A 310 -11.88 17.61 11.82
C SER A 310 -12.84 16.44 11.58
N ARG A 311 -13.16 16.11 10.32
CA ARG A 311 -14.01 14.96 9.99
C ARG A 311 -13.38 13.64 10.42
N LEU A 312 -12.06 13.51 10.25
CA LEU A 312 -11.32 12.34 10.71
C LEU A 312 -11.47 12.15 12.22
N PHE A 313 -11.11 13.16 13.03
CA PHE A 313 -11.14 13.04 14.48
C PHE A 313 -12.55 12.81 15.04
N GLU A 314 -13.59 13.32 14.38
CA GLU A 314 -14.99 13.06 14.73
C GLU A 314 -15.43 11.63 14.43
N GLY A 315 -14.86 10.99 13.40
CA GLY A 315 -15.19 9.63 12.98
C GLY A 315 -14.49 8.53 13.79
N VAL A 316 -13.39 8.86 14.48
CA VAL A 316 -12.65 7.88 15.30
C VAL A 316 -13.43 7.53 16.58
N ASN A 317 -13.54 6.24 16.86
CA ASN A 317 -13.99 5.76 18.16
C ASN A 317 -12.81 5.73 19.15
N TRP A 318 -12.59 6.85 19.85
CA TRP A 318 -11.45 7.02 20.77
C TRP A 318 -11.45 6.06 21.96
N GLN A 319 -12.57 5.41 22.30
CA GLN A 319 -12.62 4.44 23.40
C GLN A 319 -12.15 3.04 22.98
N GLN A 320 -12.13 2.74 21.67
CA GLN A 320 -11.80 1.41 21.14
C GLN A 320 -10.60 1.44 20.18
N THR A 321 -10.00 2.62 19.99
CA THR A 321 -8.88 2.80 19.07
C THR A 321 -7.63 2.08 19.56
N THR A 322 -6.88 1.51 18.62
CA THR A 322 -5.56 0.89 18.87
C THR A 322 -4.41 1.88 18.72
N ILE A 323 -4.71 3.13 18.35
CA ILE A 323 -3.72 4.15 18.05
C ILE A 323 -3.25 4.82 19.34
N PRO A 324 -1.95 5.05 19.53
CA PRO A 324 -1.41 5.68 20.74
C PRO A 324 -1.89 7.13 20.88
N ILE A 325 -2.94 7.33 21.67
CA ILE A 325 -3.58 8.63 21.96
C ILE A 325 -2.57 9.58 22.65
N GLU A 326 -1.57 9.02 23.35
CA GLU A 326 -0.56 9.74 24.13
C GLU A 326 0.20 10.79 23.31
N LYS A 327 0.31 10.60 21.99
CA LYS A 327 1.08 11.50 21.10
C LYS A 327 0.22 12.46 20.27
N LEU A 328 -1.10 12.40 20.38
CA LEU A 328 -2.02 13.10 19.47
C LEU A 328 -2.54 14.44 20.01
N ASN A 329 -2.37 14.73 21.30
CA ASN A 329 -2.88 15.96 21.94
C ASN A 329 -2.52 17.23 21.17
N THR A 330 -1.24 17.44 20.86
CA THR A 330 -0.76 18.66 20.20
C THR A 330 -1.39 18.85 18.83
N MET A 331 -1.52 17.76 18.05
CA MET A 331 -2.15 17.76 16.73
C MET A 331 -3.66 18.04 16.81
N ILE A 332 -4.38 17.34 17.71
CA ILE A 332 -5.83 17.53 17.89
C ILE A 332 -6.11 18.99 18.28
N ILE A 333 -5.33 19.54 19.22
CA ILE A 333 -5.48 20.91 19.71
C ILE A 333 -5.20 21.91 18.59
N SER A 334 -4.09 21.76 17.85
CA SER A 334 -3.73 22.71 16.79
C SER A 334 -4.78 22.77 15.66
N VAL A 335 -5.39 21.62 15.34
CA VAL A 335 -6.41 21.52 14.29
C VAL A 335 -7.76 22.08 14.75
N LEU A 336 -8.16 21.81 16.00
CA LEU A 336 -9.51 22.11 16.48
C LEU A 336 -9.60 23.32 17.40
N GLN A 337 -8.53 24.07 17.63
CA GLN A 337 -8.55 25.30 18.43
C GLN A 337 -9.61 26.32 17.96
N GLY A 338 -9.89 26.38 16.65
CA GLY A 338 -10.95 27.23 16.07
C GLY A 338 -12.37 26.70 16.26
N HIS A 339 -12.52 25.49 16.82
CA HIS A 339 -13.80 24.81 17.03
C HIS A 339 -13.92 24.23 18.45
N PRO A 340 -14.08 25.09 19.49
CA PRO A 340 -14.02 24.67 20.90
C PRO A 340 -15.02 23.57 21.28
N SER A 341 -16.21 23.56 20.71
CA SER A 341 -17.24 22.54 20.97
C SER A 341 -16.83 21.15 20.48
N LYS A 342 -16.18 21.08 19.30
CA LYS A 342 -15.65 19.84 18.74
C LYS A 342 -14.44 19.36 19.52
N LEU A 343 -13.54 20.29 19.83
CA LEU A 343 -12.36 20.01 20.65
C LEU A 343 -12.75 19.46 22.02
N GLU A 344 -13.71 20.07 22.73
CA GLU A 344 -14.22 19.57 24.01
C GLU A 344 -14.73 18.13 23.89
N LYS A 345 -15.55 17.83 22.87
CA LYS A 345 -16.11 16.50 22.66
C LYS A 345 -15.01 15.44 22.45
N ILE A 346 -14.03 15.74 21.59
CA ILE A 346 -12.93 14.81 21.27
C ILE A 346 -12.00 14.65 22.48
N MET A 347 -11.61 15.76 23.12
CA MET A 347 -10.74 15.73 24.30
C MET A 347 -11.38 14.96 25.46
N LYS A 348 -12.69 15.11 25.69
CA LYS A 348 -13.42 14.30 26.66
C LYS A 348 -13.33 12.81 26.35
N SER A 349 -13.48 12.44 25.08
CA SER A 349 -13.39 11.04 24.65
C SER A 349 -11.99 10.46 24.80
N CYS A 350 -10.95 11.24 24.46
CA CYS A 350 -9.55 10.84 24.66
C CYS A 350 -9.21 10.69 26.14
N VAL A 351 -9.61 11.65 26.98
CA VAL A 351 -9.39 11.62 28.43
C VAL A 351 -10.05 10.39 29.06
N GLN A 352 -11.29 10.07 28.65
CA GLN A 352 -11.95 8.85 29.11
C GLN A 352 -11.12 7.61 28.78
N SER A 353 -10.67 7.46 27.53
CA SER A 353 -9.84 6.31 27.14
C SER A 353 -8.50 6.27 27.90
N LEU A 354 -7.84 7.41 28.08
CA LEU A 354 -6.56 7.47 28.80
C LEU A 354 -6.71 7.13 30.28
N LEU A 355 -7.81 7.52 30.94
CA LEU A 355 -8.05 7.19 32.35
C LEU A 355 -8.29 5.69 32.61
N GLU A 356 -8.62 4.91 31.58
CA GLU A 356 -8.73 3.44 31.71
C GLU A 356 -7.34 2.79 31.85
N GLY A 357 -6.31 3.34 31.18
CA GLY A 357 -4.95 2.77 31.13
C GLY A 357 -3.87 3.51 31.94
N HIS A 358 -4.08 4.80 32.24
CA HIS A 358 -3.09 5.69 32.84
C HIS A 358 -3.59 6.38 34.09
N ASP A 359 -2.70 6.75 35.00
CA ASP A 359 -3.06 7.47 36.21
C ASP A 359 -3.49 8.92 35.92
N LEU A 360 -4.11 9.56 36.91
CA LEU A 360 -4.61 10.91 36.77
C LEU A 360 -3.49 11.96 36.54
N PRO A 361 -2.31 11.88 37.20
CA PRO A 361 -1.19 12.77 36.91
C PRO A 361 -0.74 12.73 35.44
N PHE A 362 -0.65 11.54 34.84
CA PHE A 362 -0.31 11.40 33.42
C PHE A 362 -1.34 12.11 32.52
N VAL A 363 -2.63 11.91 32.78
CA VAL A 363 -3.70 12.55 32.00
C VAL A 363 -3.70 14.08 32.19
N ALA A 364 -3.37 14.55 33.40
CA ALA A 364 -3.21 15.98 33.68
C ALA A 364 -2.02 16.59 32.92
N GLU A 365 -0.90 15.86 32.80
CA GLU A 365 0.23 16.28 31.97
C GLU A 365 -0.14 16.27 30.48
N TRP A 366 -0.83 15.22 30.00
CA TRP A 366 -1.25 15.09 28.61
C TRP A 366 -2.18 16.22 28.16
N ILE A 367 -3.05 16.72 29.05
CA ILE A 367 -3.99 17.82 28.76
C ILE A 367 -3.36 19.22 28.92
N SER A 368 -2.17 19.31 29.53
CA SER A 368 -1.47 20.58 29.81
C SER A 368 -1.25 21.49 28.59
N PRO A 369 -1.09 20.99 27.34
CA PRO A 369 -0.93 21.89 26.19
C PRO A 369 -2.10 22.86 25.99
N LEU A 370 -3.33 22.50 26.39
CA LEU A 370 -4.47 23.42 26.35
C LEU A 370 -4.23 24.65 27.24
N GLN A 371 -3.66 24.45 28.42
CA GLN A 371 -3.35 25.53 29.36
C GLN A 371 -2.24 26.42 28.82
N THR A 372 -1.18 25.82 28.25
CA THR A 372 -0.08 26.59 27.65
C THR A 372 -0.52 27.47 26.46
N GLN A 373 -1.60 27.08 25.78
CA GLN A 373 -2.18 27.81 24.65
C GLN A 373 -3.35 28.72 25.05
N ASN A 374 -3.62 28.90 26.34
CA ASN A 374 -4.75 29.67 26.88
C ASN A 374 -6.13 29.22 26.37
N ILE A 375 -6.29 27.93 26.07
CA ILE A 375 -7.56 27.33 25.65
C ILE A 375 -8.27 26.78 26.89
N SER A 376 -9.39 27.40 27.28
CA SER A 376 -10.20 26.95 28.42
C SER A 376 -11.28 25.97 27.94
N LEU A 377 -11.20 24.74 28.42
CA LEU A 377 -12.17 23.67 28.13
C LEU A 377 -12.71 23.08 29.43
N PRO A 378 -14.02 22.80 29.53
CA PRO A 378 -14.60 22.13 30.70
C PRO A 378 -13.91 20.82 31.09
N VAL A 379 -13.47 20.01 30.12
CA VAL A 379 -12.73 18.77 30.40
C VAL A 379 -11.39 19.04 31.11
N ALA A 380 -10.65 20.07 30.69
CA ALA A 380 -9.37 20.41 31.29
C ALA A 380 -9.52 20.93 32.73
N GLU A 381 -10.55 21.75 32.98
CA GLU A 381 -10.88 22.23 34.33
C GLU A 381 -11.28 21.09 35.26
N LYS A 382 -12.02 20.09 34.75
CA LYS A 382 -12.35 18.90 35.53
C LYS A 382 -11.10 18.10 35.90
N ILE A 383 -10.22 17.81 34.95
CA ILE A 383 -8.98 17.07 35.22
C ILE A 383 -8.09 17.82 36.21
N LYS A 384 -7.99 19.14 36.08
CA LYS A 384 -7.27 19.98 37.05
C LYS A 384 -7.87 19.87 38.46
N LYS A 385 -9.19 19.90 38.59
CA LYS A 385 -9.87 19.72 39.88
C LYS A 385 -9.63 18.33 40.44
N MET A 386 -9.82 17.28 39.64
CA MET A 386 -9.54 15.91 40.08
C MET A 386 -8.10 15.78 40.60
N ASN A 387 -7.12 16.35 39.89
CA ASN A 387 -5.71 16.25 40.28
C ASN A 387 -5.40 16.96 41.59
N ALA A 388 -6.15 18.04 41.93
CA ALA A 388 -6.04 18.71 43.22
C ALA A 388 -6.68 17.92 44.38
N LEU A 389 -7.64 17.04 44.09
CA LEU A 389 -8.33 16.20 45.08
C LEU A 389 -7.62 14.85 45.30
N LEU A 390 -6.65 14.49 44.45
CA LEU A 390 -6.05 13.16 44.44
C LEU A 390 -5.42 12.78 45.79
N ASP A 391 -4.77 13.74 46.45
CA ASP A 391 -4.09 13.56 47.73
C ASP A 391 -4.92 14.02 48.93
N ASP A 392 -6.21 14.30 48.75
CA ASP A 392 -7.13 14.70 49.82
C ASP A 392 -8.07 13.53 50.19
N PRO A 393 -7.83 12.82 51.31
CA PRO A 393 -8.69 11.72 51.74
C PRO A 393 -10.12 12.15 52.08
N GLU A 394 -10.33 13.40 52.51
CA GLU A 394 -11.67 13.87 52.90
C GLU A 394 -12.56 14.17 51.68
N GLN A 395 -11.97 14.26 50.48
CA GLN A 395 -12.67 14.61 49.24
C GLN A 395 -12.81 13.43 48.27
N GLN A 396 -12.60 12.19 48.72
CA GLN A 396 -12.65 11.00 47.86
C GLN A 396 -14.02 10.82 47.18
N SER A 397 -15.15 11.14 47.83
CA SER A 397 -16.46 11.09 47.15
C SER A 397 -16.52 12.04 45.96
N GLN A 398 -15.98 13.25 46.10
CA GLN A 398 -15.98 14.24 45.03
C GLN A 398 -15.10 13.77 43.85
N LEU A 399 -13.95 13.16 44.13
CA LEU A 399 -13.11 12.53 43.13
C LEU A 399 -13.83 11.36 42.43
N GLY A 400 -14.54 10.53 43.19
CA GLY A 400 -15.37 9.43 42.68
C GLY A 400 -16.48 9.89 41.73
N GLU A 401 -17.15 10.99 42.06
CA GLU A 401 -18.16 11.61 41.18
C GLU A 401 -17.54 12.08 39.85
N TYR A 402 -16.32 12.61 39.85
CA TYR A 402 -15.64 12.99 38.61
C TYR A 402 -15.27 11.76 37.77
N TYR A 403 -14.72 10.70 38.37
CA TYR A 403 -14.47 9.44 37.65
C TYR A 403 -15.76 8.88 37.04
N TYR A 404 -16.87 8.96 37.76
CA TYR A 404 -18.18 8.57 37.25
C TYR A 404 -18.62 9.40 36.03
N GLN A 405 -18.38 10.71 36.03
CA GLN A 405 -18.70 11.59 34.89
C GLN A 405 -17.86 11.28 33.63
N PHE A 406 -16.70 10.66 33.79
CA PHE A 406 -15.88 10.11 32.72
C PHE A 406 -16.18 8.64 32.41
N ASN A 407 -17.19 8.05 33.06
CA ASN A 407 -17.58 6.65 32.92
C ASN A 407 -16.45 5.67 33.31
N ILE A 408 -15.55 6.07 34.21
CA ILE A 408 -14.49 5.24 34.77
C ILE A 408 -15.00 4.60 36.06
N LEU A 409 -15.83 3.57 35.89
CA LEU A 409 -16.59 2.97 37.00
C LEU A 409 -15.68 2.37 38.07
N ASP A 410 -14.57 1.73 37.70
CA ASP A 410 -13.70 1.04 38.65
C ASP A 410 -13.02 2.02 39.61
N ARG A 411 -12.45 3.11 39.09
CA ARG A 411 -11.86 4.16 39.94
C ARG A 411 -12.90 4.90 40.77
N ALA A 412 -14.11 5.07 40.22
CA ALA A 412 -15.20 5.65 41.00
C ALA A 412 -15.58 4.75 42.19
N ILE A 413 -15.68 3.43 41.97
CA ILE A 413 -15.90 2.43 43.02
C ILE A 413 -14.81 2.52 44.09
N ASP A 414 -13.53 2.54 43.70
CA ASP A 414 -12.42 2.62 44.66
C ASP A 414 -12.53 3.87 45.56
N CYS A 415 -12.85 5.03 44.97
CA CYS A 415 -13.03 6.28 45.71
C CYS A 415 -14.18 6.19 46.72
N PHE A 416 -15.34 5.67 46.32
CA PHE A 416 -16.49 5.52 47.22
C PHE A 416 -16.30 4.42 48.26
N SER A 417 -15.50 3.39 47.97
CA SER A 417 -15.10 2.37 48.92
C SER A 417 -14.22 2.98 50.01
N TRP A 418 -13.22 3.77 49.65
CA TRP A 418 -12.40 4.51 50.63
C TRP A 418 -13.23 5.48 51.46
N ASP A 419 -14.16 6.20 50.84
CA ASP A 419 -14.99 7.17 51.55
C ASP A 419 -15.95 6.50 52.54
N MET A 420 -16.48 5.32 52.20
CA MET A 420 -17.26 4.48 53.12
C MET A 420 -16.43 4.05 54.34
N GLU A 421 -15.15 3.72 54.14
CA GLU A 421 -14.25 3.34 55.24
C GLU A 421 -13.91 4.53 56.15
N LEU A 422 -13.71 5.71 55.56
CA LEU A 422 -13.44 6.95 56.32
C LEU A 422 -14.67 7.45 57.07
N ARG A 423 -15.87 7.25 56.52
CA ARG A 423 -17.14 7.68 57.10
C ARG A 423 -18.14 6.51 57.21
N PRO A 424 -17.94 5.57 58.15
CA PRO A 424 -18.76 4.35 58.26
C PRO A 424 -20.24 4.59 58.56
N ASN A 425 -20.60 5.78 59.05
CA ASN A 425 -21.98 6.15 59.38
C ASN A 425 -22.66 6.97 58.27
N ASP A 426 -21.95 7.37 57.22
CA ASP A 426 -22.52 8.11 56.10
C ASP A 426 -23.10 7.11 55.07
N PRO A 427 -24.41 7.15 54.79
CA PRO A 427 -25.01 6.25 53.80
C PRO A 427 -24.73 6.66 52.35
N ALA A 428 -24.20 7.86 52.08
CA ALA A 428 -24.01 8.36 50.71
C ALA A 428 -23.04 7.50 49.87
N PRO A 429 -21.86 7.08 50.37
CA PRO A 429 -20.93 6.25 49.59
C PRO A 429 -21.50 4.86 49.29
N VAL A 430 -22.26 4.29 50.23
CA VAL A 430 -22.94 2.99 50.06
C VAL A 430 -23.99 3.04 48.96
N LYS A 431 -24.74 4.15 48.84
CA LYS A 431 -25.68 4.38 47.73
C LYS A 431 -24.95 4.41 46.38
N TRP A 432 -23.83 5.11 46.32
CA TRP A 432 -22.99 5.17 45.11
C TRP A 432 -22.46 3.78 44.73
N LEU A 433 -21.87 3.04 45.66
CA LEU A 433 -21.35 1.69 45.42
C LEU A 433 -22.44 0.75 44.89
N SER A 434 -23.61 0.71 45.53
CA SER A 434 -24.74 -0.11 45.05
C SER A 434 -25.11 0.21 43.59
N ARG A 435 -25.17 1.50 43.24
CA ARG A 435 -25.49 1.95 41.89
C ARG A 435 -24.40 1.56 40.89
N LEU A 436 -23.13 1.83 41.21
CA LEU A 436 -22.02 1.57 40.30
C LEU A 436 -21.83 0.07 40.01
N TYR A 437 -21.93 -0.77 41.04
CA TYR A 437 -21.89 -2.23 40.84
C TYR A 437 -23.07 -2.72 39.99
N GLN A 438 -24.27 -2.12 40.14
CA GLN A 438 -25.40 -2.43 39.28
C GLN A 438 -25.15 -2.02 37.82
N GLU A 439 -24.64 -0.81 37.58
CA GLU A 439 -24.29 -0.30 36.25
C GLU A 439 -23.18 -1.14 35.58
N LYS A 440 -22.24 -1.69 36.36
CA LYS A 440 -21.21 -2.63 35.91
C LYS A 440 -21.73 -4.05 35.65
N GLY A 441 -22.99 -4.35 35.98
CA GLY A 441 -23.59 -5.69 35.84
C GLY A 441 -23.28 -6.67 36.97
N MET A 442 -22.68 -6.19 38.07
CA MET A 442 -22.30 -6.97 39.26
C MET A 442 -23.45 -7.01 40.26
N ALA A 443 -24.49 -7.79 39.94
CA ALA A 443 -25.76 -7.79 40.66
C ALA A 443 -25.68 -8.30 42.12
N ASN A 444 -24.72 -9.16 42.44
CA ASN A 444 -24.57 -9.72 43.79
C ASN A 444 -23.98 -8.67 44.73
N GLU A 445 -22.93 -7.98 44.30
CA GLU A 445 -22.26 -6.89 44.98
C GLU A 445 -23.23 -5.73 45.18
N ALA A 446 -23.98 -5.36 44.13
CA ALA A 446 -25.02 -4.34 44.22
C ALA A 446 -26.06 -4.69 45.32
N LYS A 447 -26.52 -5.94 45.39
CA LYS A 447 -27.46 -6.40 46.44
C LYS A 447 -26.83 -6.37 47.84
N ALA A 448 -25.56 -6.74 47.97
CA ALA A 448 -24.86 -6.68 49.25
C ALA A 448 -24.81 -5.24 49.78
N TYR A 449 -24.43 -4.27 48.94
CA TYR A 449 -24.44 -2.86 49.33
C TYR A 449 -25.86 -2.30 49.61
N GLN A 450 -26.89 -2.79 48.92
CA GLN A 450 -28.28 -2.44 49.26
C GLN A 450 -28.68 -2.94 50.65
N GLN A 451 -28.27 -4.14 51.03
CA GLN A 451 -28.53 -4.67 52.37
C GLN A 451 -27.81 -3.84 53.44
N VAL A 452 -26.54 -3.49 53.21
CA VAL A 452 -25.78 -2.58 54.09
C VAL A 452 -26.51 -1.25 54.24
N LEU A 453 -26.99 -0.66 53.15
CA LEU A 453 -27.74 0.60 53.18
C LEU A 453 -29.03 0.48 54.02
N MET A 454 -29.77 -0.62 53.89
CA MET A 454 -30.98 -0.88 54.69
C MET A 454 -30.65 -1.03 56.18
N GLU A 455 -29.52 -1.66 56.52
CA GLU A 455 -29.09 -1.79 57.92
C GLU A 455 -28.68 -0.44 58.52
N MET A 456 -27.97 0.41 57.77
CA MET A 456 -27.62 1.76 58.21
C MET A 456 -28.87 2.60 58.47
N GLN A 457 -29.88 2.53 57.60
CA GLN A 457 -31.15 3.24 57.76
C GLN A 457 -31.99 2.76 58.95
N LYS A 458 -31.83 1.50 59.39
CA LYS A 458 -32.50 0.98 60.59
C LYS A 458 -31.80 1.39 61.89
N ARG A 459 -30.55 1.85 61.83
CA ARG A 459 -29.73 2.26 62.98
C ARG A 459 -29.72 3.78 63.21
N ALA A 460 -30.13 4.57 62.22
CA ALA A 460 -30.35 6.01 62.32
C ALA A 460 -31.73 6.30 62.94
#